data_AF-A0AAV8WTE8-F1
#
_entry.id   AF-A0AAV8WTE8-F1
#
_cell.length_a   1.000
_cell.length_b   1.000
_cell.length_c   1.000
_cell.angle_alpha   90.00
_cell.angle_beta   90.00
_cell.angle_gamma   90.00
#
_symmetry.space_group_name_H-M   'P 1'
#
loop_
_entity.id
_entity.type
_entity.pdbx_description
1 polymer ?
#
loop_
_entity_poly.entity_id
_entity_poly.type
_entity_poly.pdbx_seq_one_letter_code
_entity_poly.pdbx_strand_id
1 'polypeptide(L)'
;MGLMYQPKWLLVGALFVSSTACILIPSVAVQFGSIGVIICRVIQGLAHGFIFPSVHNILGQWVPASERSRLILLAYSGTQFSSILTKLVFRSISESWAGWPAIFYLFGGLGYAWIILWINCGYNTPAEHGTITEEERSYIQNSLGVNEKNQATRTPWKAIFTSLPVWAIVVAYLGQTWGASILLNETPKYIDRVMKYDMKSDRLLSVAPNIAVFVLSFSFCFISDYMINGMGVSRTFARKFFTTIGMTVPLIGLIPQGFVPEETTILSIILLLIAVGSSAATCSGSFANIMDLSPKFSGIIMGITNCTANFFSIGTPFAVHLIVNDM
;
A
#
# COMPACT_ATOMS: atom_id res chain seq x y z
N MET A 1 -13.02 -13.86 8.99
CA MET A 1 -11.92 -14.85 8.86
C MET A 1 -10.70 -14.46 9.69
N GLY A 2 -10.08 -13.28 9.51
CA GLY A 2 -8.84 -12.88 10.23
C GLY A 2 -8.90 -12.61 11.74
N LEU A 3 -10.08 -12.61 12.36
CA LEU A 3 -10.20 -12.66 13.83
C LEU A 3 -10.45 -14.08 14.36
N MET A 4 -10.82 -15.03 13.50
CA MET A 4 -11.08 -16.43 13.86
C MET A 4 -9.92 -17.37 13.46
N TYR A 5 -9.19 -17.01 12.41
CA TYR A 5 -7.95 -17.65 11.98
C TYR A 5 -6.78 -16.73 12.31
N GLN A 6 -5.70 -17.32 12.83
CA GLN A 6 -4.45 -16.63 13.12
C GLN A 6 -3.94 -15.87 11.87
N PRO A 7 -3.75 -14.53 11.95
CA PRO A 7 -3.34 -13.69 10.81
C PRO A 7 -2.09 -14.18 10.07
N LYS A 8 -1.15 -14.81 10.77
CA LYS A 8 0.05 -15.45 10.19
C LYS A 8 -0.31 -16.41 9.07
N TRP A 9 -1.23 -17.34 9.32
CA TRP A 9 -1.57 -18.40 8.37
C TRP A 9 -2.40 -17.89 7.19
N LEU A 10 -3.21 -16.85 7.39
CA LEU A 10 -3.91 -16.19 6.29
C LEU A 10 -2.94 -15.55 5.32
N LEU A 11 -1.89 -14.92 5.83
CA LEU A 11 -0.87 -14.29 5.00
C LEU A 11 0.00 -15.32 4.27
N VAL A 12 0.34 -16.44 4.92
CA VAL A 12 0.97 -17.61 4.28
C VAL A 12 0.10 -18.14 3.15
N GLY A 13 -1.18 -18.41 3.40
CA GLY A 13 -2.09 -18.94 2.39
C GLY A 13 -2.28 -17.99 1.20
N ALA A 14 -2.46 -16.69 1.46
CA ALA A 14 -2.60 -15.68 0.42
C ALA A 14 -1.35 -15.60 -0.48
N LEU A 15 -0.15 -15.57 0.11
CA LEU A 15 1.08 -15.52 -0.65
C LEU A 15 1.38 -16.83 -1.37
N PHE A 16 1.06 -17.98 -0.76
CA PHE A 16 1.21 -19.28 -1.40
C PHE A 16 0.38 -19.37 -2.68
N VAL A 17 -0.90 -19.00 -2.60
CA VAL A 17 -1.80 -18.97 -3.76
C VAL A 17 -1.29 -17.99 -4.81
N SER A 18 -0.88 -16.78 -4.41
CA SER A 18 -0.39 -15.77 -5.34
C SER A 18 0.91 -16.17 -6.04
N SER A 19 1.87 -16.73 -5.30
CA SER A 19 3.15 -17.24 -5.83
C SER A 19 2.95 -18.43 -6.75
N THR A 20 2.07 -19.37 -6.38
CA THR A 20 1.73 -20.50 -7.25
C THR A 20 1.13 -20.01 -8.56
N ALA A 21 0.13 -19.13 -8.48
CA ALA A 21 -0.48 -18.53 -9.66
C ALA A 21 0.56 -17.76 -10.49
N CYS A 22 1.51 -17.06 -9.87
CA CYS A 22 2.59 -16.34 -10.55
C CYS A 22 3.46 -17.27 -11.39
N ILE A 23 3.94 -18.37 -10.80
CA ILE A 23 4.77 -19.37 -11.49
C ILE A 23 4.01 -20.06 -12.62
N LEU A 24 2.71 -20.26 -12.47
CA LEU A 24 1.89 -20.93 -13.49
C LEU A 24 1.57 -20.04 -14.70
N ILE A 25 1.67 -18.71 -14.58
CA ILE A 25 1.29 -17.77 -15.66
C ILE A 25 1.97 -18.11 -17.00
N PRO A 26 3.30 -18.34 -17.09
CA PRO A 26 3.92 -18.67 -18.37
C PRO A 26 3.41 -19.97 -18.99
N SER A 27 3.29 -21.04 -18.20
CA SER A 27 2.81 -22.35 -18.69
C SER A 27 1.37 -22.28 -19.17
N VAL A 28 0.51 -21.59 -18.40
CA VAL A 28 -0.90 -21.41 -18.70
C VAL A 28 -1.11 -20.48 -19.89
N ALA A 29 -0.26 -19.46 -20.06
CA ALA A 29 -0.29 -18.59 -21.23
C ALA A 29 -0.02 -19.35 -22.54
N VAL A 30 0.87 -20.34 -22.53
CA VAL A 30 1.18 -21.16 -23.71
C VAL A 30 0.03 -22.13 -24.03
N GLN A 31 -0.58 -22.75 -23.03
CA GLN A 31 -1.60 -23.79 -23.24
C GLN A 31 -3.00 -23.22 -23.48
N PHE A 32 -3.38 -22.17 -22.75
CA PHE A 32 -4.75 -21.64 -22.70
C PHE A 32 -4.85 -20.19 -23.16
N GLY A 33 -3.75 -19.60 -23.63
CA GLY A 33 -3.71 -18.23 -24.14
C GLY A 33 -4.09 -17.19 -23.08
N SER A 34 -4.76 -16.13 -23.51
CA SER A 34 -5.16 -15.00 -22.67
C SER A 34 -6.15 -15.38 -21.56
N ILE A 35 -7.05 -16.34 -21.82
CA ILE A 35 -8.07 -16.78 -20.85
C ILE A 35 -7.40 -17.38 -19.61
N GLY A 36 -6.40 -18.23 -19.82
CA GLY A 36 -5.65 -18.83 -18.71
C GLY A 36 -4.93 -17.79 -17.85
N VAL A 37 -4.32 -16.77 -18.48
CA VAL A 37 -3.67 -15.66 -17.75
C VAL A 37 -4.69 -14.85 -16.94
N ILE A 38 -5.88 -14.60 -17.50
CA ILE A 38 -6.97 -13.89 -16.80
C ILE A 38 -7.38 -14.66 -15.54
N ILE A 39 -7.55 -15.99 -15.63
CA ILE A 39 -7.90 -16.83 -14.48
C ILE A 39 -6.82 -16.74 -13.40
N CYS A 40 -5.53 -16.85 -13.77
CA CYS A 40 -4.43 -16.68 -12.82
C CYS A 40 -4.46 -15.29 -12.15
N ARG A 41 -4.74 -14.22 -12.92
CA ARG A 41 -4.85 -12.86 -12.38
C ARG A 41 -6.02 -12.68 -11.42
N VAL A 42 -7.18 -13.29 -11.70
CA VAL A 42 -8.33 -13.30 -10.79
C VAL A 42 -7.98 -14.00 -9.49
N ILE A 43 -7.33 -15.17 -9.56
CA ILE A 43 -6.88 -15.92 -8.38
C ILE A 43 -5.89 -15.08 -7.54
N GLN A 44 -4.92 -14.43 -8.18
CA GLN A 44 -3.98 -13.53 -7.51
C GLN A 44 -4.70 -12.35 -6.82
N GLY A 45 -5.66 -11.73 -7.51
CA GLY A 45 -6.45 -10.62 -6.96
C GLY A 45 -7.24 -11.02 -5.72
N LEU A 46 -7.91 -12.18 -5.75
CA LEU A 46 -8.63 -12.72 -4.60
C LEU A 46 -7.70 -13.00 -3.42
N ALA A 47 -6.52 -13.57 -3.67
CA ALA A 47 -5.54 -13.83 -2.63
C ALA A 47 -4.96 -12.54 -2.02
N HIS A 48 -4.64 -11.54 -2.86
CA HIS A 48 -4.07 -10.26 -2.41
C HIS A 48 -5.01 -9.46 -1.52
N GLY A 49 -6.33 -9.64 -1.65
CA GLY A 49 -7.33 -8.96 -0.81
C GLY A 49 -7.13 -9.21 0.69
N PHE A 50 -6.51 -10.33 1.08
CA PHE A 50 -6.27 -10.68 2.48
C PHE A 50 -4.97 -10.11 3.07
N ILE A 51 -4.05 -9.59 2.23
CA ILE A 51 -2.72 -9.17 2.66
C ILE A 51 -2.80 -7.94 3.57
N PHE A 52 -3.34 -6.81 3.09
CA PHE A 52 -3.39 -5.56 3.86
C PHE A 52 -4.13 -5.69 5.21
N PRO A 53 -5.31 -6.36 5.29
CA PRO A 53 -5.98 -6.62 6.56
C PRO A 53 -5.17 -7.48 7.53
N SER A 54 -4.50 -8.52 7.03
CA SER A 54 -3.70 -9.42 7.87
C SER A 54 -2.47 -8.70 8.41
N VAL A 55 -1.78 -7.93 7.58
CA VAL A 55 -0.64 -7.08 8.01
C VAL A 55 -1.09 -6.09 9.08
N HIS A 56 -2.22 -5.39 8.90
CA HIS A 56 -2.72 -4.45 9.90
C HIS A 56 -3.09 -5.14 11.22
N ASN A 57 -3.65 -6.35 11.16
CA ASN A 57 -3.97 -7.10 12.37
C ASN A 57 -2.71 -7.47 13.16
N ILE A 58 -1.65 -7.92 12.48
CA ILE A 58 -0.37 -8.25 13.12
C ILE A 58 0.29 -6.98 13.67
N LEU A 59 0.37 -5.92 12.87
CA LEU A 59 0.94 -4.64 13.33
C LEU A 59 0.17 -4.08 14.53
N GLY A 60 -1.16 -4.24 14.59
CA GLY A 60 -1.96 -3.82 15.74
C GLY A 60 -1.61 -4.52 17.05
N GLN A 61 -0.94 -5.67 17.01
CA GLN A 61 -0.52 -6.45 18.18
C GLN A 61 0.97 -6.28 18.51
N TRP A 62 1.77 -5.80 17.56
CA TRP A 62 3.22 -5.69 17.68
C TRP A 62 3.72 -4.24 17.79
N VAL A 63 2.97 -3.26 17.30
CA VAL A 63 3.46 -1.89 17.10
C VAL A 63 3.04 -0.97 18.25
N PRO A 64 4.00 -0.48 19.08
CA PRO A 64 3.74 0.51 20.10
C PRO A 64 3.20 1.82 19.51
N ALA A 65 2.36 2.53 20.26
CA ALA A 65 1.69 3.71 19.75
C ALA A 65 2.63 4.91 19.51
N SER A 66 3.79 4.97 20.17
CA SER A 66 4.82 6.00 19.99
C SER A 66 5.61 5.84 18.70
N GLU A 67 5.77 4.61 18.19
CA GLU A 67 6.64 4.30 17.04
C GLU A 67 5.86 3.87 15.81
N ARG A 68 4.54 4.07 15.87
CA ARG A 68 3.59 3.48 14.95
C ARG A 68 3.81 3.91 13.51
N SER A 69 4.11 5.19 13.27
CA SER A 69 4.28 5.69 11.90
C SER A 69 5.52 5.07 11.26
N ARG A 70 6.64 4.97 12.00
CA ARG A 70 7.89 4.36 11.52
C ARG A 70 7.74 2.87 11.23
N LEU A 71 7.13 2.10 12.12
CA LEU A 71 6.99 0.64 11.93
C LEU A 71 6.02 0.29 10.81
N ILE A 72 4.92 1.05 10.66
CA ILE A 72 4.02 0.92 9.50
C ILE A 72 4.77 1.24 8.22
N LEU A 73 5.51 2.35 8.20
CA LEU A 73 6.30 2.73 7.04
C LEU A 73 7.25 1.61 6.64
N LEU A 74 8.00 1.03 7.59
CA LEU A 74 8.92 -0.06 7.28
C LEU A 74 8.17 -1.25 6.65
N ALA A 75 7.01 -1.62 7.19
CA ALA A 75 6.18 -2.68 6.62
C ALA A 75 5.67 -2.37 5.20
N TYR A 76 5.32 -1.11 4.90
CA TYR A 76 4.71 -0.72 3.61
C TYR A 76 5.69 -0.20 2.56
N SER A 77 6.89 0.22 2.96
CA SER A 77 7.94 0.78 2.09
C SER A 77 8.37 -0.21 1.00
N GLY A 78 8.25 -1.52 1.26
CA GLY A 78 8.50 -2.58 0.30
C GLY A 78 7.65 -2.50 -0.97
N THR A 79 6.46 -1.89 -0.91
CA THR A 79 5.58 -1.74 -2.10
C THR A 79 6.17 -0.79 -3.14
N GLN A 80 6.77 0.32 -2.69
CA GLN A 80 7.44 1.28 -3.56
C GLN A 80 8.79 0.74 -4.03
N PHE A 81 9.56 0.13 -3.12
CA PHE A 81 10.84 -0.48 -3.44
C PHE A 81 10.70 -1.58 -4.50
N SER A 82 9.74 -2.50 -4.34
CA SER A 82 9.46 -3.55 -5.32
C SER A 82 9.01 -2.99 -6.67
N SER A 83 8.22 -1.92 -6.68
CA SER A 83 7.81 -1.23 -7.91
C SER A 83 9.00 -0.62 -8.67
N ILE A 84 9.95 -0.02 -7.95
CA ILE A 84 11.19 0.51 -8.53
C ILE A 84 12.04 -0.63 -9.09
N LEU A 85 12.31 -1.66 -8.28
CA LEU A 85 13.14 -2.80 -8.66
C LEU A 85 12.55 -3.53 -9.88
N THR A 86 11.24 -3.76 -9.88
CA THR A 86 10.55 -4.44 -10.99
C THR A 86 10.69 -3.63 -12.27
N LYS A 87 10.43 -2.31 -12.26
CA LYS A 87 10.56 -1.48 -13.46
C LYS A 87 11.98 -1.46 -14.02
N LEU A 88 13.00 -1.45 -13.16
CA LEU A 88 14.41 -1.45 -13.58
C LEU A 88 14.87 -2.80 -14.14
N VAL A 89 14.44 -3.89 -13.51
CA VAL A 89 14.89 -5.25 -13.83
C VAL A 89 14.07 -5.87 -14.98
N PHE A 90 12.78 -5.54 -15.08
CA PHE A 90 11.86 -6.18 -16.01
C PHE A 90 12.30 -6.08 -17.45
N ARG A 91 12.74 -4.90 -17.89
CA ARG A 91 13.22 -4.69 -19.26
C ARG A 91 14.45 -5.54 -19.55
N SER A 92 15.45 -5.49 -18.69
CA SER A 92 16.71 -6.22 -18.85
C SER A 92 16.51 -7.74 -18.88
N ILE A 93 15.61 -8.27 -18.05
CA ILE A 93 15.29 -9.72 -18.05
C ILE A 93 14.46 -10.10 -19.28
N SER A 94 13.49 -9.27 -19.67
CA SER A 94 12.61 -9.59 -20.80
C SER A 94 13.34 -9.59 -22.14
N GLU A 95 14.37 -8.77 -22.30
CA GLU A 95 15.25 -8.73 -23.49
C GLU A 95 16.34 -9.82 -23.47
N SER A 96 16.49 -10.54 -22.35
CA SER A 96 17.46 -11.63 -22.23
C SER A 96 16.98 -12.91 -22.92
N TRP A 97 17.89 -13.88 -23.07
CA TRP A 97 17.59 -15.21 -23.61
C TRP A 97 16.50 -15.98 -22.82
N ALA A 98 16.29 -15.63 -21.55
CA ALA A 98 15.28 -16.26 -20.69
C ALA A 98 13.85 -15.72 -20.94
N GLY A 99 13.74 -14.60 -21.67
CA GLY A 99 12.49 -13.96 -22.04
C GLY A 99 11.65 -13.46 -20.86
N TRP A 100 10.41 -13.08 -21.17
CA TRP A 100 9.45 -12.62 -20.17
C TRP A 100 9.05 -13.67 -19.11
N PRO A 101 9.02 -15.00 -19.36
CA PRO A 101 8.65 -15.98 -18.34
C PRO A 101 9.53 -15.96 -17.10
N ALA A 102 10.81 -15.61 -17.26
CA ALA A 102 11.79 -15.61 -16.18
C ALA A 102 11.39 -14.70 -15.01
N ILE A 103 10.71 -13.58 -15.27
CA ILE A 103 10.28 -12.66 -14.21
C ILE A 103 9.23 -13.29 -13.30
N PHE A 104 8.34 -14.11 -13.86
CA PHE A 104 7.28 -14.79 -13.13
C PHE A 104 7.86 -15.88 -12.23
N TYR A 105 8.83 -16.63 -12.73
CA TYR A 105 9.55 -17.62 -11.93
C TYR A 105 10.38 -16.97 -10.81
N LEU A 106 11.06 -15.86 -11.09
CA LEU A 106 11.84 -15.12 -10.11
C LEU A 106 10.97 -14.60 -8.95
N PHE A 107 9.91 -13.84 -9.26
CA PHE A 107 9.03 -13.28 -8.22
C PHE A 107 8.18 -14.34 -7.52
N GLY A 108 7.74 -15.37 -8.24
CA GLY A 108 7.07 -16.51 -7.65
C GLY A 108 7.96 -17.25 -6.65
N GLY A 109 9.22 -17.51 -7.02
CA GLY A 109 10.22 -18.15 -6.15
C GLY A 109 10.60 -17.30 -4.94
N LEU A 110 10.79 -15.99 -5.12
CA LEU A 110 11.01 -15.06 -4.00
C LEU A 110 9.83 -15.07 -3.01
N GLY A 111 8.60 -15.17 -3.51
CA GLY A 111 7.43 -15.31 -2.64
C GLY A 111 7.45 -16.61 -1.82
N TYR A 112 7.89 -17.74 -2.39
CA TYR A 112 8.09 -18.97 -1.63
C TYR A 112 9.21 -18.87 -0.59
N ALA A 113 10.35 -18.27 -0.95
CA ALA A 113 11.43 -18.01 0.00
C ALA A 113 10.94 -17.17 1.18
N TRP A 114 10.15 -16.12 0.90
CA TRP A 114 9.54 -15.29 1.92
C TRP A 114 8.55 -16.07 2.81
N ILE A 115 7.72 -16.94 2.23
CA ILE A 115 6.80 -17.81 2.99
C ILE A 115 7.56 -18.70 3.97
N ILE A 116 8.66 -19.33 3.51
CA ILE A 116 9.50 -20.19 4.37
C ILE A 116 10.06 -19.38 5.54
N LEU A 117 10.62 -18.20 5.26
CA LEU A 117 11.11 -17.30 6.30
C LEU A 117 10.00 -16.89 7.28
N TRP A 118 8.81 -16.55 6.77
CA TRP A 118 7.69 -16.10 7.59
C TRP A 118 7.08 -17.21 8.47
N ILE A 119 7.05 -18.45 7.99
CA ILE A 119 6.61 -19.58 8.80
C ILE A 119 7.54 -19.78 10.01
N ASN A 120 8.85 -19.64 9.81
CA ASN A 120 9.86 -19.85 10.85
C ASN A 120 10.00 -18.65 11.80
N CYS A 121 9.89 -17.42 11.30
CA CYS A 121 10.18 -16.20 12.06
C CYS A 121 8.94 -15.37 12.43
N GLY A 122 7.80 -15.56 11.76
CA GLY A 122 6.58 -14.78 12.00
C GLY A 122 5.76 -15.33 13.16
N TYR A 123 5.27 -14.45 14.05
CA TYR A 123 4.41 -14.82 15.18
C TYR A 123 3.20 -13.87 15.24
N ASN A 124 2.05 -14.35 15.72
CA ASN A 124 0.83 -13.53 15.73
C ASN A 124 0.87 -12.49 16.85
N THR A 125 1.30 -12.92 18.03
CA THR A 125 1.41 -12.09 19.24
C THR A 125 2.84 -12.09 19.78
N PRO A 126 3.26 -11.05 20.50
CA PRO A 126 4.51 -11.05 21.25
C PRO A 126 4.58 -12.19 22.29
N ALA A 127 3.43 -12.63 22.83
CA ALA A 127 3.38 -13.70 23.84
C ALA A 127 3.67 -15.10 23.27
N GLU A 128 3.45 -15.32 21.97
CA GLU A 128 3.81 -16.57 21.27
C GLU A 128 5.30 -16.63 20.89
N HIS A 129 6.02 -15.50 20.97
CA HIS A 129 7.38 -15.38 20.47
C HIS A 129 8.40 -15.90 21.51
N GLY A 130 9.03 -17.04 21.22
CA GLY A 130 9.89 -17.72 22.20
C GLY A 130 11.23 -17.03 22.52
N THR A 131 11.70 -16.10 21.67
CA THR A 131 13.00 -15.42 21.83
C THR A 131 12.90 -13.93 22.14
N ILE A 132 11.70 -13.43 22.45
CA ILE A 132 11.51 -12.02 22.83
C ILE A 132 12.03 -11.80 24.25
N THR A 133 12.66 -10.65 24.51
CA THR A 133 13.04 -10.28 25.87
C THR A 133 11.82 -9.89 26.69
N GLU A 134 11.85 -10.15 28.00
CA GLU A 134 10.71 -9.84 28.87
C GLU A 134 10.48 -8.33 28.98
N GLU A 135 11.55 -7.53 28.88
CA GLU A 135 11.49 -6.07 28.84
C GLU A 135 10.75 -5.57 27.60
N GLU A 136 11.06 -6.10 26.41
CA GLU A 136 10.41 -5.73 25.16
C GLU A 136 8.95 -6.17 25.14
N ARG A 137 8.68 -7.40 25.60
CA ARG A 137 7.31 -7.92 25.73
C ARG A 137 6.46 -7.03 26.63
N SER A 138 6.97 -6.71 27.82
CA SER A 138 6.29 -5.81 28.77
C SER A 138 6.08 -4.43 28.17
N TYR A 139 7.07 -3.87 27.47
CA TYR A 139 6.96 -2.58 26.80
C TYR A 139 5.84 -2.55 25.76
N ILE A 140 5.76 -3.57 24.89
CA ILE A 140 4.73 -3.66 23.85
C ILE A 140 3.34 -3.83 24.47
N GLN A 141 3.19 -4.73 25.45
CA GLN A 141 1.90 -5.00 26.10
C GLN A 141 1.38 -3.78 26.86
N ASN A 142 2.26 -3.10 27.62
CA ASN A 142 1.91 -1.86 28.32
C ASN A 142 1.52 -0.73 27.34
N SER A 143 2.24 -0.61 26.22
CA SER A 143 1.97 0.41 25.20
C SER A 143 0.64 0.19 24.46
N LEU A 144 0.19 -1.06 24.34
CA LEU A 144 -1.06 -1.42 23.68
C LEU A 144 -2.26 -1.43 24.63
N GLY A 145 -2.04 -1.39 25.95
CA GLY A 145 -3.10 -1.48 26.97
C GLY A 145 -3.84 -2.83 26.95
N VAL A 146 -3.18 -3.89 26.45
CA VAL A 146 -3.79 -5.21 26.30
C VAL A 146 -3.52 -6.03 27.57
N ASN A 147 -4.52 -6.15 28.42
CA ASN A 147 -4.54 -7.18 29.48
C ASN A 147 -4.64 -8.57 28.82
N GLU A 148 -3.88 -9.54 29.32
CA GLU A 148 -3.59 -10.88 28.75
C GLU A 148 -4.80 -11.74 28.31
N LYS A 149 -6.04 -11.30 28.57
CA LYS A 149 -7.25 -12.01 28.13
C LYS A 149 -7.77 -11.41 26.83
N ASN A 150 -7.09 -11.74 25.73
CA ASN A 150 -7.65 -11.66 24.37
C ASN A 150 -8.76 -12.71 24.21
N GLN A 151 -9.85 -12.60 24.98
CA GLN A 151 -11.06 -13.34 24.67
C GLN A 151 -11.58 -12.87 23.31
N ALA A 152 -12.06 -13.83 22.53
CA ALA A 152 -12.77 -13.61 21.28
C ALA A 152 -14.08 -12.85 21.56
N THR A 153 -13.97 -11.55 21.82
CA THR A 153 -15.12 -10.67 21.97
C THR A 153 -15.80 -10.55 20.62
N ARG A 154 -17.11 -10.81 20.59
CA ARG A 154 -17.94 -10.65 19.40
C ARG A 154 -17.66 -9.31 18.71
N THR A 155 -17.43 -9.33 17.41
CA THR A 155 -17.15 -8.12 16.63
C THR A 155 -18.32 -7.14 16.74
N PRO A 156 -18.11 -5.90 17.21
CA PRO A 156 -19.17 -4.93 17.41
C PRO A 156 -19.54 -4.22 16.11
N TRP A 157 -20.13 -4.95 15.16
CA TRP A 157 -20.46 -4.46 13.82
C TRP A 157 -21.24 -3.15 13.83
N LYS A 158 -22.28 -3.04 14.67
CA LYS A 158 -23.08 -1.81 14.79
C LYS A 158 -22.21 -0.61 15.17
N ALA A 159 -21.36 -0.75 16.19
CA ALA A 159 -20.49 0.33 16.63
C ALA A 159 -19.47 0.75 15.57
N ILE A 160 -18.92 -0.20 14.80
CA ILE A 160 -18.01 0.09 13.70
C ILE A 160 -18.72 0.90 12.61
N PHE A 161 -19.90 0.46 12.17
CA PHE A 161 -20.65 1.12 11.10
C PHE A 161 -21.34 2.43 11.53
N THR A 162 -21.56 2.67 12.83
CA THR A 162 -22.12 3.94 13.31
C THR A 162 -21.04 4.96 13.73
N SER A 163 -19.75 4.59 13.66
CA SER A 163 -18.66 5.44 14.12
C SER A 163 -18.26 6.48 13.07
N LEU A 164 -18.42 7.76 13.40
CA LEU A 164 -18.02 8.87 12.52
C LEU A 164 -16.52 8.86 12.18
N PRO A 165 -15.58 8.58 13.10
CA PRO A 165 -14.16 8.41 12.76
C PRO A 165 -13.86 7.32 11.74
N VAL A 166 -14.60 6.20 11.76
CA VAL A 166 -14.43 5.12 10.77
C VAL A 166 -14.78 5.64 9.38
N TRP A 167 -15.94 6.29 9.24
CA TRP A 167 -16.38 6.85 7.96
C TRP A 167 -15.46 7.96 7.44
N ALA A 168 -14.93 8.80 8.32
CA ALA A 168 -13.95 9.81 7.93
C ALA A 168 -12.70 9.19 7.30
N ILE A 169 -12.20 8.08 7.85
CA ILE A 169 -11.08 7.34 7.27
C ILE A 169 -11.47 6.67 5.95
N VAL A 170 -12.66 6.08 5.86
CA VAL A 170 -13.15 5.45 4.62
C VAL A 170 -13.20 6.47 3.47
N VAL A 171 -13.76 7.65 3.71
CA VAL A 171 -13.82 8.74 2.71
C VAL A 171 -12.44 9.25 2.35
N ALA A 172 -11.55 9.43 3.33
CA ALA A 172 -10.17 9.84 3.05
C ALA A 172 -9.44 8.79 2.18
N TYR A 173 -9.56 7.51 2.51
CA TYR A 173 -8.89 6.44 1.77
C TYR A 173 -9.47 6.24 0.36
N LEU A 174 -10.78 6.46 0.20
CA LEU A 174 -11.45 6.53 -1.11
C LEU A 174 -10.81 7.60 -2.00
N GLY A 175 -10.74 8.84 -1.52
CA GLY A 175 -10.13 9.95 -2.28
C GLY A 175 -8.66 9.69 -2.60
N GLN A 176 -7.91 9.13 -1.66
CA GLN A 176 -6.51 8.74 -1.85
C GLN A 176 -6.35 7.69 -2.95
N THR A 177 -7.11 6.59 -2.88
CA THR A 177 -6.98 5.47 -3.83
C THR A 177 -7.45 5.90 -5.22
N TRP A 178 -8.49 6.72 -5.29
CA TRP A 178 -8.96 7.34 -6.53
C TRP A 178 -7.88 8.22 -7.17
N GLY A 179 -7.33 9.17 -6.41
CA GLY A 179 -6.27 10.06 -6.90
C GLY A 179 -5.02 9.30 -7.34
N ALA A 180 -4.58 8.31 -6.55
CA ALA A 180 -3.46 7.45 -6.92
C ALA A 180 -3.73 6.64 -8.20
N SER A 181 -4.97 6.17 -8.41
CA SER A 181 -5.35 5.43 -9.62
C SER A 181 -5.34 6.32 -10.87
N ILE A 182 -5.83 7.56 -10.77
CA ILE A 182 -5.71 8.54 -11.87
C ILE A 182 -4.24 8.80 -12.19
N LEU A 183 -3.44 9.11 -11.17
CA LEU A 183 -2.02 9.38 -11.33
C LEU A 183 -1.29 8.20 -11.99
N LEU A 184 -1.59 6.96 -11.60
CA LEU A 184 -0.94 5.79 -12.18
C LEU A 184 -1.31 5.57 -13.66
N ASN A 185 -2.57 5.76 -14.03
CA ASN A 185 -3.08 5.43 -15.36
C ASN A 185 -2.91 6.56 -16.38
N GLU A 186 -3.09 7.81 -15.95
CA GLU A 186 -3.16 8.97 -16.84
C GLU A 186 -1.82 9.71 -16.95
N THR A 187 -0.93 9.61 -15.94
CA THR A 187 0.40 10.24 -16.01
C THR A 187 1.21 9.81 -17.23
N PRO A 188 1.36 8.50 -17.53
CA PRO A 188 2.13 8.09 -18.70
C PRO A 188 1.48 8.57 -20.01
N LYS A 189 0.15 8.59 -20.08
CA LYS A 189 -0.59 9.05 -21.27
C LYS A 189 -0.46 10.56 -21.47
N TYR A 190 -0.50 11.34 -20.40
CA TYR A 190 -0.33 12.79 -20.45
C TYR A 190 1.06 13.17 -20.94
N ILE A 191 2.11 12.55 -20.39
CA ILE A 191 3.50 12.85 -20.79
C ILE A 191 3.74 12.43 -22.26
N ASP A 192 3.19 11.29 -22.67
CA ASP A 192 3.32 10.78 -24.04
C ASP A 192 2.52 11.60 -25.06
N ARG A 193 1.23 11.87 -24.80
CA ARG A 193 0.32 12.50 -25.78
C ARG A 193 0.35 14.03 -25.77
N VAL A 194 0.46 14.66 -24.59
CA VAL A 194 0.41 16.13 -24.45
C VAL A 194 1.82 16.71 -24.51
N MET A 195 2.76 16.14 -23.76
CA MET A 195 4.14 16.66 -23.71
C MET A 195 5.03 16.07 -24.82
N LYS A 196 4.50 15.16 -25.64
CA LYS A 196 5.22 14.46 -26.73
C LYS A 196 6.57 13.87 -26.30
N TYR A 197 6.66 13.42 -25.05
CA TYR A 197 7.88 12.87 -24.46
C TYR A 197 7.71 11.38 -24.18
N ASP A 198 8.57 10.54 -24.76
CA ASP A 198 8.50 9.10 -24.53
C ASP A 198 9.11 8.70 -23.18
N MET A 199 8.28 8.69 -22.14
CA MET A 199 8.67 8.24 -20.81
C MET A 199 9.04 6.75 -20.75
N LYS A 200 8.68 5.93 -21.75
CA LYS A 200 9.04 4.50 -21.80
C LYS A 200 10.48 4.31 -22.25
N SER A 201 11.03 5.27 -23.00
CA SER A 201 12.44 5.28 -23.39
C SER A 201 13.36 5.62 -22.22
N ASP A 202 12.92 6.53 -21.34
CA ASP A 202 13.69 6.94 -20.15
C ASP A 202 13.31 6.13 -18.90
N ARG A 203 14.13 5.11 -18.63
CA ARG A 203 13.98 4.26 -17.43
C ARG A 203 14.02 5.07 -16.14
N LEU A 204 14.84 6.12 -16.05
CA LEU A 204 14.98 6.93 -14.83
C LEU A 204 13.71 7.74 -14.56
N LEU A 205 13.13 8.34 -15.60
CA LEU A 205 11.90 9.10 -15.47
C LEU A 205 10.72 8.20 -15.06
N SER A 206 10.67 6.96 -15.57
CA SER A 206 9.59 6.00 -15.26
C SER A 206 9.54 5.55 -13.79
N VAL A 207 10.67 5.63 -13.07
CA VAL A 207 10.81 5.24 -11.66
C VAL A 207 10.83 6.42 -10.70
N ALA A 208 11.11 7.64 -11.19
CA ALA A 208 11.23 8.84 -10.38
C ALA A 208 10.03 9.10 -9.44
N PRO A 209 8.75 8.92 -9.85
CA PRO A 209 7.62 9.11 -8.95
C PRO A 209 7.61 8.13 -7.77
N ASN A 210 7.96 6.87 -8.01
CA ASN A 210 8.03 5.85 -6.95
C ASN A 210 9.19 6.15 -5.98
N ILE A 211 10.32 6.65 -6.49
CA ILE A 211 11.46 7.09 -5.67
C ILE A 211 11.05 8.28 -4.79
N ALA A 212 10.36 9.27 -5.35
CA ALA A 212 9.89 10.44 -4.61
C ALA A 212 8.97 10.03 -3.45
N VAL A 213 7.99 9.14 -3.71
CA VAL A 213 7.11 8.60 -2.67
C VAL A 213 7.91 7.82 -1.62
N PHE A 214 8.84 6.97 -2.05
CA PHE A 214 9.67 6.20 -1.14
C PHE A 214 10.46 7.12 -0.20
N VAL A 215 11.26 8.06 -0.73
CA VAL A 215 12.08 8.96 0.09
C VAL A 215 11.23 9.85 1.00
N LEU A 216 10.17 10.48 0.47
CA LEU A 216 9.32 11.37 1.25
C LEU A 216 8.48 10.64 2.29
N SER A 217 8.13 9.37 2.07
CA SER A 217 7.42 8.56 3.08
C SER A 217 8.27 8.38 4.34
N PHE A 218 9.59 8.19 4.20
CA PHE A 218 10.53 8.19 5.32
C PHE A 218 10.56 9.55 6.01
N SER A 219 10.76 10.64 5.27
CA SER A 219 10.78 11.98 5.86
C SER A 219 9.51 12.29 6.65
N PHE A 220 8.32 12.08 6.07
CA PHE A 220 7.05 12.41 6.74
C PHE A 220 6.75 11.53 7.94
N CYS A 221 7.07 10.23 7.91
CA CYS A 221 6.82 9.36 9.07
C CYS A 221 7.77 9.66 10.24
N PHE A 222 9.04 9.98 9.96
CA PHE A 222 9.98 10.39 11.00
C PHE A 222 9.60 11.74 11.62
N ILE A 223 9.21 12.72 10.79
CA ILE A 223 8.72 14.01 11.29
C ILE A 223 7.45 13.81 12.11
N SER A 224 6.53 12.95 11.67
CA SER A 224 5.30 12.64 12.41
C SER A 224 5.58 12.08 13.81
N ASP A 225 6.50 11.11 13.93
CA ASP A 225 6.85 10.53 15.22
C ASP A 225 7.62 11.55 16.10
N TYR A 226 8.46 12.40 15.51
CA TYR A 226 9.13 13.48 16.24
C TYR A 226 8.14 14.54 16.77
N MET A 227 7.15 14.93 15.96
CA MET A 227 6.10 15.86 16.40
C MET A 227 5.29 15.30 17.58
N ILE A 228 4.94 14.01 17.53
CA ILE A 228 4.14 13.36 18.56
C ILE A 228 4.94 13.14 19.85
N ASN A 229 6.17 12.63 19.74
CA ASN A 229 6.95 12.22 20.92
C ASN A 229 7.86 13.33 21.46
N GLY A 230 8.42 14.18 20.59
CA GLY A 230 9.39 15.21 20.97
C GLY A 230 8.76 16.58 21.21
N MET A 231 7.77 16.97 20.41
CA MET A 231 7.14 18.30 20.50
C MET A 231 5.83 18.30 21.32
N GLY A 232 5.33 17.14 21.74
CA GLY A 232 4.09 17.03 22.52
C GLY A 232 2.80 17.33 21.72
N VAL A 233 2.86 17.27 20.39
CA VAL A 233 1.69 17.51 19.53
C VAL A 233 0.69 16.35 19.68
N SER A 234 -0.60 16.67 19.80
CA SER A 234 -1.66 15.66 19.87
C SER A 234 -1.64 14.75 18.64
N ARG A 235 -1.75 13.43 18.85
CA ARG A 235 -1.81 12.42 17.78
C ARG A 235 -2.90 12.74 16.77
N THR A 236 -4.09 13.11 17.23
CA THR A 236 -5.22 13.46 16.36
C THR A 236 -4.89 14.63 15.44
N PHE A 237 -4.18 15.64 15.95
CA PHE A 237 -3.75 16.77 15.14
C PHE A 237 -2.72 16.33 14.11
N ALA A 238 -1.67 15.59 14.52
CA ALA A 238 -0.65 15.09 13.61
C ALA A 238 -1.25 14.25 12.48
N ARG A 239 -2.11 13.27 12.79
CA ARG A 239 -2.77 12.43 11.77
C ARG A 239 -3.60 13.24 10.78
N LYS A 240 -4.39 14.21 11.28
CA LYS A 240 -5.17 15.10 10.41
C LYS A 240 -4.27 15.97 9.54
N PHE A 241 -3.23 16.55 10.12
CA PHE A 241 -2.28 17.42 9.43
C PHE A 241 -1.60 16.70 8.24
N PHE A 242 -1.01 15.53 8.48
CA PHE A 242 -0.37 14.76 7.41
C PHE A 242 -1.36 14.22 6.37
N THR A 243 -2.57 13.85 6.79
CA THR A 243 -3.64 13.46 5.84
C THR A 243 -4.02 14.64 4.94
N THR A 244 -4.19 15.84 5.51
CA THR A 244 -4.51 17.06 4.74
C THR A 244 -3.39 17.40 3.77
N ILE A 245 -2.12 17.35 4.18
CA ILE A 245 -0.98 17.57 3.29
C ILE A 245 -1.01 16.58 2.13
N GLY A 246 -1.16 15.28 2.44
CA GLY A 246 -1.15 14.20 1.45
C GLY A 246 -2.32 14.22 0.47
N MET A 247 -3.35 15.05 0.70
CA MET A 247 -4.50 15.20 -0.19
C MET A 247 -4.52 16.55 -0.90
N THR A 248 -4.22 17.64 -0.19
CA THR A 248 -4.30 19.00 -0.73
C THR A 248 -3.08 19.36 -1.58
N VAL A 249 -1.87 18.90 -1.23
CA VAL A 249 -0.67 19.21 -2.03
C VAL A 249 -0.72 18.54 -3.41
N PRO A 250 -1.13 17.27 -3.55
CA PRO A 250 -1.36 16.68 -4.87
C PRO A 250 -2.40 17.45 -5.69
N LEU A 251 -3.48 17.93 -5.07
CA LEU A 251 -4.49 18.75 -5.75
C LEU A 251 -3.88 20.05 -6.31
N ILE A 252 -3.09 20.75 -5.50
CA ILE A 252 -2.41 21.98 -5.90
C ILE A 252 -1.35 21.71 -6.99
N GLY A 253 -0.70 20.55 -6.98
CA GLY A 253 0.26 20.16 -8.02
C GLY A 253 -0.40 19.78 -9.34
N LEU A 254 -1.58 19.15 -9.29
CA LEU A 254 -2.27 18.65 -10.48
C LEU A 254 -3.12 19.70 -11.21
N ILE A 255 -3.69 20.68 -10.51
CA ILE A 255 -4.50 21.73 -11.16
C ILE A 255 -3.66 22.53 -12.18
N PRO A 256 -2.47 23.07 -11.82
CA PRO A 256 -1.63 23.83 -12.75
C PRO A 256 -1.17 22.99 -13.93
N GLN A 257 -0.97 21.68 -13.74
CA GLN A 257 -0.52 20.76 -14.79
C GLN A 257 -1.45 20.78 -16.02
N GLY A 258 -2.76 21.01 -15.84
CA GLY A 258 -3.69 21.16 -16.95
C GLY A 258 -3.49 22.42 -17.81
N PHE A 259 -2.73 23.40 -17.30
CA PHE A 259 -2.48 24.69 -17.96
C PHE A 259 -1.03 24.85 -18.43
N VAL A 260 -0.16 23.85 -18.20
CA VAL A 260 1.25 23.92 -18.59
C VAL A 260 1.39 23.76 -20.11
N PRO A 261 2.04 24.70 -20.82
CA PRO A 261 2.31 24.56 -22.25
C PRO A 261 3.26 23.40 -22.57
N GLU A 262 3.10 22.81 -23.76
CA GLU A 262 3.91 21.68 -24.28
C GLU A 262 5.43 21.94 -24.16
N GLU A 263 5.87 23.18 -24.40
CA GLU A 263 7.27 23.60 -24.38
C GLU A 263 7.95 23.48 -23.00
N THR A 264 7.17 23.33 -21.92
CA THR A 264 7.66 23.31 -20.53
C THR A 264 7.58 21.92 -19.88
N THR A 265 8.03 20.90 -20.60
CA THR A 265 8.05 19.48 -20.16
C THR A 265 8.68 19.26 -18.78
N ILE A 266 9.80 19.93 -18.48
CA ILE A 266 10.50 19.79 -17.20
C ILE A 266 9.64 20.29 -16.03
N LEU A 267 8.89 21.38 -16.21
CA LEU A 267 8.02 21.93 -15.17
C LEU A 267 6.88 20.96 -14.85
N SER A 268 6.25 20.37 -15.88
CA SER A 268 5.20 19.35 -15.68
C SER A 268 5.72 18.14 -14.91
N ILE A 269 6.94 17.67 -15.21
CA ILE A 269 7.57 16.56 -14.50
C ILE A 269 7.81 16.93 -13.03
N ILE A 270 8.33 18.12 -12.74
CA ILE A 270 8.57 18.58 -11.36
C ILE A 270 7.26 18.67 -10.57
N LEU A 271 6.22 19.27 -11.16
CA LEU A 271 4.90 19.38 -10.53
C LEU A 271 4.32 18.00 -10.22
N LEU A 272 4.49 17.05 -11.15
CA LEU A 272 4.05 15.68 -10.97
C LEU A 272 4.80 14.97 -9.85
N LEU A 273 6.13 15.14 -9.76
CA LEU A 273 6.93 14.56 -8.68
C LEU A 273 6.58 15.15 -7.31
N ILE A 274 6.26 16.45 -7.24
CA ILE A 274 5.76 17.10 -6.02
C ILE A 274 4.39 16.54 -5.64
N ALA A 275 3.48 16.41 -6.61
CA ALA A 275 2.14 15.88 -6.37
C ALA A 275 2.18 14.43 -5.88
N VAL A 276 2.88 13.56 -6.62
CA VAL A 276 3.00 12.14 -6.25
C VAL A 276 3.80 11.98 -4.96
N GLY A 277 4.91 12.69 -4.81
CA GLY A 277 5.75 12.63 -3.62
C GLY A 277 5.07 13.10 -2.33
N SER A 278 4.32 14.19 -2.38
CA SER A 278 3.57 14.71 -1.21
C SER A 278 2.45 13.77 -0.76
N SER A 279 1.89 12.96 -1.68
CA SER A 279 0.90 11.94 -1.33
C SER A 279 1.45 10.91 -0.31
N ALA A 280 2.76 10.76 -0.19
CA ALA A 280 3.41 9.90 0.80
C ALA A 280 3.06 10.26 2.26
N ALA A 281 2.67 11.50 2.53
CA ALA A 281 2.23 11.95 3.86
C ALA A 281 0.97 11.20 4.35
N THR A 282 0.18 10.63 3.45
CA THR A 282 -0.98 9.79 3.82
C THR A 282 -0.58 8.54 4.60
N CYS A 283 0.64 8.01 4.43
CA CYS A 283 1.13 6.85 5.19
C CYS A 283 1.21 7.16 6.70
N SER A 284 1.73 8.34 7.08
CA SER A 284 1.73 8.79 8.48
C SER A 284 0.36 9.34 8.92
N GLY A 285 -0.51 9.70 7.99
CA GLY A 285 -1.87 10.16 8.25
C GLY A 285 -2.88 9.02 8.38
N SER A 286 -3.50 8.64 7.26
CA SER A 286 -4.67 7.76 7.18
C SER A 286 -4.37 6.31 7.57
N PHE A 287 -3.22 5.77 7.16
CA PHE A 287 -2.84 4.38 7.48
C PHE A 287 -2.61 4.17 8.98
N ALA A 288 -1.80 5.04 9.60
CA ALA A 288 -1.54 4.97 11.04
C ALA A 288 -2.81 5.23 11.88
N ASN A 289 -3.70 6.09 11.41
CA ASN A 289 -4.95 6.42 12.09
C ASN A 289 -5.90 5.20 12.24
N ILE A 290 -5.87 4.23 11.33
CA ILE A 290 -6.68 3.00 11.43
C ILE A 290 -6.32 2.22 12.71
N MET A 291 -5.03 2.14 13.04
CA MET A 291 -4.57 1.48 14.27
C MET A 291 -4.71 2.36 15.51
N ASP A 292 -4.67 3.69 15.37
CA ASP A 292 -4.98 4.61 16.47
C ASP A 292 -6.45 4.49 16.90
N LEU A 293 -7.37 4.22 15.97
CA LEU A 293 -8.80 4.07 16.27
C LEU A 293 -9.11 2.76 16.99
N SER A 294 -8.54 1.65 16.54
CA SER A 294 -8.66 0.37 17.23
C SER A 294 -7.54 -0.59 16.82
N PRO A 295 -6.54 -0.83 17.68
CA PRO A 295 -5.50 -1.82 17.40
C PRO A 295 -6.09 -3.23 17.20
N LYS A 296 -7.10 -3.60 18.00
CA LYS A 296 -7.77 -4.92 17.96
C LYS A 296 -8.57 -5.17 16.68
N PHE A 297 -9.29 -4.15 16.19
CA PHE A 297 -10.14 -4.26 15.00
C PHE A 297 -9.52 -3.64 13.74
N SER A 298 -8.25 -3.23 13.80
CA SER A 298 -7.49 -2.59 12.73
C SER A 298 -7.57 -3.34 11.39
N GLY A 299 -7.42 -4.67 11.41
CA GLY A 299 -7.55 -5.50 10.21
C GLY A 299 -8.95 -5.47 9.58
N ILE A 300 -10.02 -5.45 10.38
CA ILE A 300 -11.40 -5.34 9.87
C ILE A 300 -11.64 -3.96 9.27
N ILE A 301 -11.23 -2.92 9.98
CA ILE A 301 -11.38 -1.53 9.52
C ILE A 301 -10.60 -1.34 8.22
N MET A 302 -9.36 -1.81 8.15
CA MET A 302 -8.56 -1.80 6.91
C MET A 302 -9.25 -2.59 5.79
N GLY A 303 -9.82 -3.76 6.08
CA GLY A 303 -10.56 -4.55 5.09
C GLY A 303 -11.75 -3.80 4.49
N ILE A 304 -12.59 -3.19 5.32
CA ILE A 304 -13.74 -2.38 4.88
C ILE A 304 -13.28 -1.18 4.06
N THR A 305 -12.30 -0.44 4.58
CA THR A 305 -11.74 0.76 3.95
C THR A 305 -11.13 0.42 2.58
N ASN A 306 -10.29 -0.61 2.52
CA ASN A 306 -9.62 -1.02 1.29
C ASN A 306 -10.60 -1.58 0.26
N CYS A 307 -11.58 -2.39 0.68
CA CYS A 307 -12.62 -2.91 -0.22
C CYS A 307 -13.45 -1.77 -0.83
N THR A 308 -13.92 -0.85 0.01
CA THR A 308 -14.70 0.30 -0.45
C THR A 308 -13.87 1.14 -1.43
N ALA A 309 -12.63 1.48 -1.07
CA ALA A 309 -11.79 2.32 -1.93
C ALA A 309 -11.48 1.68 -3.29
N ASN A 310 -11.08 0.41 -3.32
CA ASN A 310 -10.80 -0.27 -4.58
C ASN A 310 -12.05 -0.43 -5.44
N PHE A 311 -13.23 -0.68 -4.84
CA PHE A 311 -14.48 -0.78 -5.59
C PHE A 311 -14.79 0.51 -6.37
N PHE A 312 -14.62 1.67 -5.74
CA PHE A 312 -14.80 2.95 -6.43
C PHE A 312 -13.68 3.21 -7.44
N SER A 313 -12.42 2.88 -7.12
CA SER A 313 -11.29 3.08 -8.04
C SER A 313 -11.39 2.29 -9.34
N ILE A 314 -12.13 1.18 -9.38
CA ILE A 314 -12.45 0.47 -10.63
C ILE A 314 -13.22 1.38 -11.61
N GLY A 315 -14.05 2.30 -11.11
CA GLY A 315 -14.81 3.25 -11.92
C GLY A 315 -14.00 4.43 -12.45
N THR A 316 -12.75 4.61 -12.00
CA THR A 316 -11.91 5.76 -12.36
C THR A 316 -11.70 5.90 -13.88
N PRO A 317 -11.31 4.85 -14.63
CA PRO A 317 -11.11 4.97 -16.08
C PRO A 317 -12.41 5.32 -16.83
N PHE A 318 -13.55 4.84 -16.35
CA PHE A 318 -14.86 5.15 -16.94
C PHE A 318 -15.22 6.62 -16.77
N ALA A 319 -14.97 7.19 -15.58
CA ALA A 319 -15.16 8.61 -15.32
C ALA A 319 -14.26 9.49 -16.20
N VAL A 320 -12.99 9.10 -16.38
CA VAL A 320 -12.07 9.82 -17.28
C VAL A 320 -12.55 9.76 -18.72
N HIS A 321 -12.99 8.59 -19.19
CA HIS A 321 -13.47 8.42 -20.56
C HIS A 321 -14.72 9.28 -20.87
N LEU A 322 -15.65 9.43 -19.92
CA LEU A 322 -16.83 10.28 -20.11
C LEU A 322 -16.50 11.78 -20.21
N ILE A 323 -15.41 12.22 -19.58
CA ILE A 323 -14.98 13.61 -19.55
C ILE A 323 -14.09 13.92 -20.75
N VAL A 324 -13.19 12.99 -21.08
CA VAL A 324 -12.25 13.12 -22.21
C VAL A 324 -12.82 12.34 -23.40
N ASN A 325 -13.73 13.00 -24.13
CA ASN A 325 -14.36 12.43 -25.33
C ASN A 325 -13.46 12.46 -26.58
N ASP A 326 -12.38 13.24 -26.57
CA ASP A 326 -11.43 13.37 -27.68
C ASP A 326 -10.09 12.72 -27.33
N MET A 327 -10.03 11.38 -27.38
CA MET A 327 -8.79 10.60 -27.26
C MET A 327 -8.66 9.51 -28.30
#